data_AF-A0A3R7ILE5-F1
#
_entry.id   AF-A0A3R7ILE5-F1
#
_cell.length_a   1.000
_cell.length_b   1.000
_cell.length_c   1.000
_cell.angle_alpha   90.00
_cell.angle_beta   90.00
_cell.angle_gamma   90.00
#
_symmetry.space_group_name_H-M   'P 1'
#
loop_
_entity.id
_entity.type
_entity.pdbx_description
1 polymer ?
#
loop_
_entity_poly.entity_id
_entity_poly.type
_entity_poly.pdbx_seq_one_letter_code
_entity_poly.pdbx_strand_id
1 'polypeptide(L)'
;MTSKIKKALEWTSFFMGATGVGFLLTSAFMTIFHIGRNPLTALAIGIILIGLAMIVMEVVTEKCPRCGSRLVENGRCLVCDYIYK
;
A
#
# COMPACT_ATOMS: atom_id res chain seq x y z
N MET A 1 16.38 -9.90 -2.05
CA MET A 1 15.15 -10.21 -2.81
C MET A 1 15.47 -10.04 -4.29
N THR A 2 15.14 -10.98 -5.18
CA THR A 2 15.37 -10.80 -6.63
C THR A 2 14.56 -9.60 -7.15
N SER A 3 15.13 -8.77 -8.06
CA SER A 3 14.49 -7.53 -8.51
C SER A 3 13.08 -7.74 -9.09
N LYS A 4 12.85 -8.91 -9.72
CA LYS A 4 11.55 -9.35 -10.23
C LYS A 4 10.51 -9.55 -9.12
N ILE A 5 10.91 -10.12 -7.98
CA ILE A 5 10.03 -10.36 -6.83
C ILE A 5 9.66 -9.03 -6.16
N LYS A 6 10.62 -8.12 -6.01
CA LYS A 6 10.38 -6.77 -5.47
C LYS A 6 9.34 -6.02 -6.31
N LYS A 7 9.54 -5.99 -7.63
CA LYS A 7 8.64 -5.34 -8.58
C LYS A 7 7.24 -5.99 -8.59
N ALA A 8 7.17 -7.32 -8.49
CA ALA A 8 5.90 -8.01 -8.38
C ALA A 8 5.15 -7.64 -7.08
N LEU A 9 5.83 -7.62 -5.93
CA LEU A 9 5.21 -7.27 -4.65
C LEU A 9 4.77 -5.80 -4.58
N GLU A 10 5.53 -4.87 -5.17
CA GLU A 10 5.13 -3.47 -5.33
C GLU A 10 3.84 -3.35 -6.15
N TRP A 11 3.75 -4.05 -7.28
CA TRP A 11 2.54 -4.09 -8.09
C TRP A 11 1.35 -4.71 -7.34
N THR A 12 1.57 -5.80 -6.62
CA THR A 12 0.52 -6.43 -5.80
C THR A 12 0.03 -5.48 -4.71
N SER A 13 0.93 -4.76 -4.04
CA SER A 13 0.58 -3.77 -3.03
C SER A 13 -0.23 -2.62 -3.63
N PHE A 14 0.16 -2.15 -4.81
CA PHE A 14 -0.57 -1.11 -5.52
C PHE A 14 -1.99 -1.54 -5.86
N PHE A 15 -2.17 -2.75 -6.42
CA PHE A 15 -3.50 -3.27 -6.71
C PHE A 15 -4.33 -3.47 -5.44
N MET A 16 -3.77 -4.03 -4.37
CA MET A 16 -4.48 -4.19 -3.10
C MET A 16 -4.94 -2.84 -2.54
N GLY A 17 -4.07 -1.83 -2.58
CA GLY A 17 -4.40 -0.46 -2.15
C GLY A 17 -5.51 0.17 -3.00
N ALA A 18 -5.37 0.14 -4.34
CA ALA A 18 -6.37 0.68 -5.26
C ALA A 18 -7.74 -0.01 -5.10
N THR A 19 -7.74 -1.34 -4.97
CA THR A 19 -8.97 -2.12 -4.77
C THR A 19 -9.60 -1.80 -3.41
N GLY A 20 -8.79 -1.66 -2.35
CA GLY A 20 -9.26 -1.28 -1.02
C GLY A 20 -9.92 0.09 -1.00
N VAL A 21 -9.33 1.08 -1.67
CA VAL A 21 -9.95 2.41 -1.86
C VAL A 21 -11.27 2.31 -2.62
N GLY A 22 -11.35 1.46 -3.65
CA GLY A 22 -12.59 1.18 -4.37
C GLY A 22 -13.70 0.64 -3.46
N PHE A 23 -13.37 -0.28 -2.56
CA PHE A 23 -14.32 -0.82 -1.57
C PHE A 23 -14.75 0.24 -0.55
N LEU A 24 -13.86 1.11 -0.10
CA LEU A 24 -14.21 2.24 0.77
C LEU A 24 -15.18 3.21 0.09
N LEU A 25 -14.89 3.61 -1.16
CA LEU A 25 -15.78 4.44 -1.96
C LEU A 25 -17.14 3.76 -2.14
N THR A 26 -17.13 2.47 -2.49
CA THR A 26 -18.36 1.69 -2.64
C THR A 26 -19.17 1.70 -1.34
N SER A 27 -18.54 1.53 -0.18
CA SER A 27 -19.22 1.59 1.11
C SER A 27 -19.85 2.97 1.39
N ALA A 28 -19.18 4.05 0.99
CA ALA A 28 -19.70 5.41 1.10
C ALA A 28 -20.91 5.60 0.18
N PHE A 29 -20.84 5.15 -1.07
CA PHE A 29 -21.97 5.18 -2.00
C PHE A 29 -23.17 4.36 -1.49
N MET A 30 -22.91 3.16 -0.97
CA MET A 30 -23.96 2.32 -0.39
C MET A 30 -24.66 3.02 0.80
N THR A 31 -23.89 3.76 1.60
CA THR A 31 -24.41 4.51 2.76
C THR A 31 -25.20 5.74 2.34
N ILE A 32 -24.72 6.50 1.35
CA ILE A 32 -25.35 7.76 0.88
C ILE A 32 -26.63 7.48 0.09
N PHE A 33 -26.60 6.53 -0.83
CA PHE A 33 -27.72 6.24 -1.72
C PHE A 33 -28.66 5.16 -1.17
N HIS A 34 -28.38 4.62 0.03
CA HIS A 34 -29.08 3.46 0.60
C HIS A 34 -29.15 2.26 -0.37
N ILE A 35 -28.13 2.11 -1.21
CA ILE A 35 -28.02 1.01 -2.18
C ILE A 35 -27.17 -0.10 -1.57
N GLY A 36 -27.67 -1.32 -1.51
CA GLY A 36 -26.92 -2.49 -1.05
C GLY A 36 -27.29 -2.96 0.36
N ARG A 37 -26.95 -4.23 0.66
CA ARG A 37 -27.45 -4.94 1.84
C ARG A 37 -26.65 -4.65 3.11
N ASN A 38 -25.35 -4.38 2.99
CA ASN A 38 -24.48 -4.23 4.15
C ASN A 38 -23.25 -3.34 3.85
N PRO A 39 -23.35 -2.00 3.98
CA PRO A 39 -22.24 -1.08 3.71
C PRO A 39 -21.03 -1.32 4.64
N LEU A 40 -21.27 -1.79 5.87
CA LEU A 40 -20.21 -2.10 6.83
C LEU A 40 -19.25 -3.18 6.32
N THR A 41 -19.76 -4.20 5.62
CA THR A 41 -18.90 -5.25 5.06
C THR A 41 -17.97 -4.73 3.96
N ALA A 42 -18.47 -3.85 3.08
CA ALA A 42 -17.63 -3.23 2.05
C ALA A 42 -16.54 -2.35 2.68
N LEU A 43 -16.89 -1.59 3.73
CA LEU A 43 -15.96 -0.77 4.48
C LEU A 43 -14.86 -1.62 5.14
N ALA A 44 -15.24 -2.70 5.82
CA ALA A 44 -14.30 -3.62 6.46
C ALA A 44 -13.32 -4.25 5.45
N ILE A 45 -13.81 -4.70 4.30
CA ILE A 45 -12.97 -5.25 3.22
C ILE A 45 -11.98 -4.20 2.71
N GLY A 46 -12.44 -2.95 2.51
CA GLY A 46 -11.60 -1.85 2.09
C GLY A 46 -10.46 -1.56 3.07
N ILE A 47 -10.77 -1.49 4.37
CA ILE A 47 -9.77 -1.27 5.43
C ILE A 47 -8.75 -2.42 5.47
N ILE A 48 -9.21 -3.67 5.42
CA ILE A 48 -8.32 -4.84 5.47
C ILE A 48 -7.37 -4.85 4.27
N LEU A 49 -7.87 -4.57 3.07
CA LEU A 49 -7.05 -4.52 1.85
C LEU A 49 -5.99 -3.43 1.90
N ILE A 50 -6.34 -2.23 2.39
CA ILE A 50 -5.39 -1.13 2.54
C ILE A 50 -4.35 -1.47 3.63
N GLY A 51 -4.78 -2.03 4.75
CA GLY A 51 -3.88 -2.48 5.81
C GLY A 51 -2.88 -3.52 5.31
N LEU A 52 -3.34 -4.52 4.56
CA LEU A 52 -2.48 -5.52 3.92
C LEU A 52 -1.50 -4.88 2.93
N ALA A 53 -1.95 -3.94 2.09
CA ALA A 53 -1.09 -3.24 1.16
C ALA A 53 0.05 -2.49 1.87
N MET A 54 -0.27 -1.84 3.00
CA MET A 54 0.71 -1.12 3.82
C MET A 54 1.76 -2.06 4.44
N ILE A 55 1.32 -3.21 4.95
CA ILE A 55 2.22 -4.24 5.51
C ILE A 55 3.16 -4.77 4.43
N VAL A 56 2.64 -5.10 3.25
CA VAL A 56 3.47 -5.60 2.15
C VAL A 56 4.47 -4.53 1.71
N MET A 57 4.06 -3.26 1.60
CA MET A 57 4.98 -2.16 1.33
C MET A 57 6.06 -2.02 2.40
N GLU A 58 5.74 -2.19 3.68
CA GLU A 58 6.71 -2.16 4.78
C GLU A 58 7.75 -3.27 4.73
N VAL A 59 7.39 -4.45 4.26
CA VAL A 59 8.32 -5.56 4.08
C VAL A 59 9.21 -5.38 2.83
N VAL A 60 8.70 -4.70 1.80
CA VAL A 60 9.35 -4.63 0.47
C VAL A 60 10.23 -3.41 0.28
N THR A 61 9.83 -2.27 0.85
CA THR A 61 10.59 -1.04 0.67
C THR A 61 11.77 -1.01 1.63
N GLU A 62 12.97 -0.89 1.07
CA GLU A 62 14.18 -0.61 1.84
C GLU A 62 14.02 0.73 2.55
N LYS A 63 14.08 0.73 3.88
CA LYS A 63 14.12 1.96 4.68
C LYS A 63 15.58 2.39 4.79
N CYS A 64 15.84 3.67 4.54
CA CYS A 64 17.15 4.24 4.83
C CYS A 64 17.44 4.14 6.35
N PRO A 65 18.58 3.57 6.78
CA PRO A 65 18.89 3.40 8.20
C PRO A 65 19.13 4.74 8.92
N ARG A 66 19.43 5.81 8.17
CA ARG A 66 19.76 7.12 8.74
C ARG A 66 18.53 8.01 8.93
N CYS A 67 17.69 8.12 7.91
CA CYS A 67 16.55 9.04 7.92
C CYS A 67 15.17 8.35 7.88
N GLY A 68 15.13 7.00 7.83
CA GLY A 68 13.89 6.24 7.79
C GLY A 68 13.09 6.39 6.49
N SER A 69 13.58 7.18 5.53
CA SER A 69 12.90 7.42 4.27
C SER A 69 12.93 6.17 3.38
N ARG A 70 11.84 5.94 2.63
CA ARG A 70 11.67 4.84 1.67
C ARG A 70 12.01 5.24 0.23
N LEU A 71 12.43 6.50 0.02
CA LEU A 71 12.85 7.03 -1.27
C LEU A 71 14.31 6.66 -1.48
N VAL A 72 14.51 5.39 -1.83
CA VAL A 72 15.82 4.76 -1.91
C VAL A 72 16.00 4.20 -3.32
N GLU A 73 17.02 4.68 -4.02
CA GLU A 73 17.30 4.33 -5.42
C GLU A 73 18.79 4.02 -5.58
N ASN A 74 19.12 2.83 -6.12
CA ASN A 74 20.48 2.40 -6.45
C ASN A 74 21.54 2.58 -5.35
N GLY A 75 21.31 2.15 -4.12
CA GLY A 75 22.34 2.33 -3.08
C GLY A 75 22.30 3.72 -2.43
N ARG A 76 21.39 4.63 -2.81
CA ARG A 76 21.29 5.97 -2.22
C ARG A 76 19.88 6.30 -1.73
N CYS A 77 19.80 6.94 -0.57
CA CYS A 77 18.59 7.58 -0.10
C CYS A 77 18.44 9.00 -0.71
N LEU A 78 17.34 9.28 -1.41
CA LEU A 78 17.08 10.56 -2.07
C LEU A 78 16.79 11.73 -1.11
N VAL A 79 16.42 11.43 0.15
CA VAL A 79 16.11 12.46 1.16
C VAL A 79 17.34 12.94 1.92
N CYS A 80 18.22 12.02 2.31
CA CYS A 80 19.38 12.32 3.16
C CYS A 80 20.73 12.02 2.49
N ASP A 81 20.72 11.76 1.17
CA ASP A 81 21.87 11.37 0.33
C ASP A 81 22.73 10.22 0.89
N TYR A 82 22.20 9.47 1.85
CA TYR A 82 22.92 8.39 2.51
C TYR A 82 23.13 7.23 1.54
N ILE A 83 24.39 6.84 1.34
CA ILE A 83 24.77 5.74 0.45
C ILE A 83 24.88 4.45 1.29
N TYR A 84 24.06 3.46 0.96
CA TYR A 84 24.17 2.09 1.44
C TYR A 84 24.98 1.28 0.41
N LYS A 85 26.04 0.61 0.88
CA LYS A 85 26.94 -0.20 0.04
C LYS A 85 26.48 -1.64 0.01
#